data_AF-A0A9D2SKS5-F1
#
_entry.id   AF-A0A9D2SKS5-F1
#
_cell.length_a   1.000
_cell.length_b   1.000
_cell.length_c   1.000
_cell.angle_alpha   90.00
_cell.angle_beta   90.00
_cell.angle_gamma   90.00
#
_symmetry.space_group_name_H-M   'P 1'
#
loop_
_entity.id
_entity.type
_entity.pdbx_description
1 polymer ?
#
loop_
_entity_poly.entity_id
_entity_poly.type
_entity_poly.pdbx_seq_one_letter_code
_entity_poly.pdbx_strand_id
1 'polypeptide(L)'
;MKGQLYLCATPIGNLEDITFRVLRTLKEADLIAAEDTRNSRKLLNHFEIKTPMTSYHEYNKYDKGRWLVSQMEEGKQVALITDAGTPGISDPGEELVAMCWEAGIPVTSLPGPAACITAITMSGLPARRFSFEAFLPQEKKERRAVLEEMKTDTRTLILYEAPHRLVKTLEELFHELGNRKVAVCRELTKKHETVFKGTLEEAWNWYEANPPKGECVLVLEGKSREEISKEERKKWEDMSVAEHMELYLSQGMEKKEAMKQVAKDRGVSKRDIYQILLQGS
;
A
#
# COMPACT_ATOMS: atom_id res chain seq x y z
N MET A 1 -20.72 -32.20 -3.65
CA MET A 1 -19.39 -31.57 -3.83
C MET A 1 -19.48 -30.21 -3.17
N LYS A 2 -18.45 -29.75 -2.44
CA LYS A 2 -18.46 -28.40 -1.86
C LYS A 2 -18.52 -27.36 -2.98
N GLY A 3 -19.17 -26.24 -2.70
CA GLY A 3 -19.16 -25.05 -3.52
C GLY A 3 -17.83 -24.33 -3.47
N GLN A 4 -17.76 -23.13 -4.06
CA GLN A 4 -16.54 -22.36 -4.18
C GLN A 4 -16.81 -20.86 -3.99
N LEU A 5 -15.83 -20.18 -3.40
CA LEU A 5 -15.80 -18.72 -3.31
C LEU A 5 -15.06 -18.12 -4.51
N TYR A 6 -15.68 -17.13 -5.15
CA TYR A 6 -15.08 -16.31 -6.21
C TYR A 6 -14.93 -14.87 -5.74
N LEU A 7 -13.70 -14.37 -5.62
CA LEU A 7 -13.43 -12.95 -5.39
C LEU A 7 -13.52 -12.24 -6.74
N CYS A 8 -14.54 -11.39 -6.91
CA CYS A 8 -14.87 -10.77 -8.19
C CYS A 8 -14.56 -9.28 -8.14
N ALA A 9 -13.48 -8.86 -8.80
CA ALA A 9 -13.13 -7.45 -8.86
C ALA A 9 -14.16 -6.64 -9.69
N THR A 10 -14.67 -5.57 -9.11
CA THR A 10 -15.64 -4.65 -9.72
C THR A 10 -14.95 -3.38 -10.24
N PRO A 11 -15.58 -2.65 -11.19
CA PRO A 11 -15.09 -1.34 -11.63
C PRO A 11 -14.76 -0.35 -10.50
N ILE A 12 -13.75 0.49 -10.72
CA ILE A 12 -13.36 1.59 -9.80
C ILE A 12 -13.88 2.96 -10.25
N GLY A 13 -14.69 3.02 -11.31
CA GLY A 13 -15.21 4.27 -11.85
C GLY A 13 -15.84 4.15 -13.24
N ASN A 14 -15.30 3.27 -14.09
CA ASN A 14 -15.83 3.00 -15.42
C ASN A 14 -16.38 1.57 -15.54
N LEU A 15 -17.66 1.44 -15.90
CA LEU A 15 -18.34 0.15 -16.03
C LEU A 15 -17.66 -0.78 -17.05
N GLU A 16 -16.95 -0.23 -18.04
CA GLU A 16 -16.23 -1.01 -19.06
C GLU A 16 -15.01 -1.76 -18.50
N ASP A 17 -14.54 -1.44 -17.29
CA ASP A 17 -13.37 -2.07 -16.69
C ASP A 17 -13.68 -3.46 -16.09
N ILE A 18 -14.95 -3.86 -16.05
CA ILE A 18 -15.34 -5.20 -15.58
C ILE A 18 -14.93 -6.26 -16.60
N THR A 19 -14.38 -7.38 -16.13
CA THR A 19 -13.96 -8.45 -17.05
C THR A 19 -15.13 -9.34 -17.45
N PHE A 20 -15.08 -9.91 -18.67
CA PHE A 20 -16.06 -10.90 -19.10
C PHE A 20 -16.17 -12.11 -18.17
N ARG A 21 -15.06 -12.50 -17.54
CA ARG A 21 -15.04 -13.61 -16.58
C ARG A 21 -15.84 -13.27 -15.32
N VAL A 22 -15.70 -12.05 -14.80
CA VAL A 22 -16.49 -11.57 -13.67
C VAL A 22 -17.98 -11.53 -14.04
N LEU A 23 -18.33 -10.95 -15.19
CA LEU A 23 -19.74 -10.91 -15.64
C LEU A 23 -20.37 -12.29 -15.74
N ARG A 24 -19.65 -13.27 -16.30
CA ARG A 24 -20.12 -14.66 -16.38
C ARG A 24 -20.28 -15.27 -14.99
N THR A 25 -19.25 -15.18 -14.14
CA THR A 25 -19.29 -15.74 -12.78
C THR A 25 -20.41 -15.14 -11.94
N LEU A 26 -20.65 -13.84 -12.03
CA LEU A 26 -21.76 -13.20 -11.31
C LEU A 26 -23.13 -13.68 -11.80
N LYS A 27 -23.29 -14.03 -13.08
CA LYS A 27 -24.53 -14.59 -13.66
C LYS A 27 -24.74 -16.07 -13.31
N GLU A 28 -23.66 -16.82 -13.12
CA GLU A 28 -23.68 -18.28 -12.86
C GLU A 28 -23.66 -18.63 -11.37
N ALA A 29 -23.21 -17.72 -10.50
CA ALA A 29 -23.20 -17.94 -9.06
C ALA A 29 -24.61 -18.15 -8.50
N ASP A 30 -24.73 -18.92 -7.41
CA ASP A 30 -26.00 -19.11 -6.71
C ASP A 30 -26.33 -17.91 -5.80
N LEU A 31 -25.29 -17.20 -5.34
CA LEU A 31 -25.41 -16.09 -4.42
C LEU A 31 -24.25 -15.09 -4.60
N ILE A 32 -24.58 -13.80 -4.57
CA ILE A 32 -23.60 -12.71 -4.50
C ILE A 32 -23.57 -12.16 -3.06
N ALA A 33 -22.40 -12.20 -2.44
CA ALA A 33 -22.10 -11.46 -1.22
C ALA A 33 -21.54 -10.09 -1.62
N ALA A 34 -22.18 -9.00 -1.18
CA ALA A 34 -21.82 -7.64 -1.55
C ALA A 34 -21.65 -6.76 -0.32
N GLU A 35 -20.66 -5.86 -0.33
CA GLU A 35 -20.43 -4.87 0.71
C GLU A 35 -21.65 -3.95 0.91
N ASP A 36 -22.01 -3.15 -0.10
CA ASP A 36 -23.28 -2.43 -0.16
C ASP A 36 -24.17 -2.98 -1.29
N THR A 37 -25.21 -3.69 -0.88
CA THR A 37 -26.26 -4.21 -1.77
C THR A 37 -27.00 -3.13 -2.57
N ARG A 38 -27.05 -1.88 -2.09
CA ARG A 38 -27.71 -0.77 -2.79
C ARG A 38 -26.84 -0.26 -3.94
N ASN A 39 -25.54 -0.11 -3.69
CA ASN A 39 -24.57 0.27 -4.71
C ASN A 39 -24.44 -0.84 -5.76
N SER A 40 -24.19 -2.06 -5.31
CA SER A 40 -24.04 -3.24 -6.16
C SER A 40 -25.25 -3.50 -7.06
N ARG A 41 -26.48 -3.20 -6.60
CA ARG A 41 -27.69 -3.34 -7.43
C ARG A 41 -27.63 -2.53 -8.73
N LYS A 42 -26.99 -1.35 -8.74
CA LYS A 42 -26.83 -0.54 -9.95
C LYS A 42 -25.96 -1.26 -10.99
N LEU A 43 -24.84 -1.82 -10.54
CA LEU A 43 -23.92 -2.62 -11.35
C LEU A 43 -24.63 -3.85 -11.93
N LEU A 44 -25.29 -4.63 -11.06
CA LEU A 44 -25.99 -5.85 -11.48
C LEU A 44 -27.12 -5.55 -12.47
N ASN A 45 -27.89 -4.48 -12.24
CA ASN A 45 -28.95 -4.06 -13.16
C ASN A 45 -28.39 -3.66 -14.53
N HIS A 46 -27.28 -2.91 -14.58
CA HIS A 46 -26.64 -2.50 -15.83
C HIS A 46 -26.22 -3.69 -16.69
N PHE A 47 -25.74 -4.77 -16.06
CA PHE A 47 -25.30 -5.99 -16.75
C PHE A 47 -26.35 -7.11 -16.80
N GLU A 48 -27.60 -6.79 -16.42
CA GLU A 48 -28.75 -7.71 -16.39
C GLU A 48 -28.49 -8.99 -15.57
N ILE A 49 -27.79 -8.85 -14.45
CA ILE A 49 -27.46 -9.94 -13.54
C ILE A 49 -28.60 -10.10 -12.52
N LYS A 50 -29.22 -11.28 -12.49
CA LYS A 50 -30.40 -11.58 -11.66
C LYS A 50 -30.11 -12.41 -10.41
N THR A 51 -28.85 -12.77 -10.21
CA THR A 51 -28.39 -13.60 -9.10
C THR A 51 -28.80 -12.98 -7.76
N PRO A 52 -29.36 -13.76 -6.81
CA PRO A 52 -29.69 -13.26 -5.49
C PRO A 52 -28.47 -12.66 -4.80
N MET A 53 -28.68 -11.59 -4.04
CA MET A 53 -27.62 -10.86 -3.36
C MET A 53 -27.89 -10.77 -1.86
N THR A 54 -26.83 -10.83 -1.06
CA THR A 54 -26.85 -10.63 0.37
C THR A 54 -25.75 -9.67 0.80
N SER A 55 -25.90 -8.99 1.93
CA SER A 55 -24.87 -8.10 2.45
C SER A 55 -23.74 -8.89 3.11
N TYR A 56 -22.50 -8.46 2.92
CA TYR A 56 -21.30 -8.91 3.62
C TYR A 56 -20.33 -7.73 3.74
N HIS A 57 -20.21 -7.16 4.93
CA HIS A 57 -19.46 -5.93 5.18
C HIS A 57 -18.73 -5.98 6.53
N GLU A 58 -17.87 -5.00 6.80
CA GLU A 58 -16.97 -4.99 7.97
C GLU A 58 -17.69 -5.30 9.30
N TYR A 59 -18.87 -4.70 9.53
CA TYR A 59 -19.63 -4.89 10.77
C TYR A 59 -20.31 -6.26 10.96
N ASN A 60 -20.46 -7.06 9.90
CA ASN A 60 -21.10 -8.39 9.98
C ASN A 60 -20.21 -9.54 9.51
N LYS A 61 -18.93 -9.25 9.21
CA LYS A 61 -18.02 -10.15 8.50
C LYS A 61 -17.85 -11.52 9.15
N TYR A 62 -17.94 -11.61 10.48
CA TYR A 62 -17.79 -12.88 11.21
C TYR A 62 -19.06 -13.74 11.14
N ASP A 63 -20.21 -13.22 11.58
CA ASP A 63 -21.46 -13.98 11.58
C ASP A 63 -21.91 -14.31 10.16
N LYS A 64 -21.84 -13.32 9.28
CA LYS A 64 -22.21 -13.50 7.87
C LYS A 64 -21.20 -14.38 7.14
N GLY A 65 -19.93 -14.29 7.49
CA GLY A 65 -18.88 -15.16 6.94
C GLY A 65 -19.16 -16.63 7.24
N ARG A 66 -19.45 -16.96 8.51
CA ARG A 66 -19.84 -18.32 8.90
C ARG A 66 -21.07 -18.84 8.14
N TRP A 67 -22.07 -17.98 7.95
CA TRP A 67 -23.25 -18.34 7.17
C TRP A 67 -22.90 -18.57 5.68
N LEU A 68 -22.06 -17.74 5.07
CA LEU A 68 -21.61 -17.93 3.68
C LEU A 68 -20.81 -19.24 3.52
N VAL A 69 -19.95 -19.57 4.49
CA VAL A 69 -19.23 -20.84 4.54
C VAL A 69 -20.21 -22.01 4.55
N SER A 70 -21.25 -21.98 5.40
CA SER A 70 -22.24 -23.07 5.43
C SER A 70 -23.00 -23.21 4.09
N GLN A 71 -23.28 -22.09 3.40
CA GLN A 71 -23.87 -22.12 2.06
C GLN A 71 -22.96 -22.83 1.05
N MET A 72 -21.66 -22.59 1.10
CA MET A 72 -20.70 -23.27 0.24
C MET A 72 -20.49 -24.74 0.62
N GLU A 73 -20.61 -25.11 1.90
CA GLU A 73 -20.61 -26.52 2.32
C GLU A 73 -21.80 -27.29 1.75
N GLU A 74 -22.96 -26.63 1.62
CA GLU A 74 -24.15 -27.16 0.93
C GLU A 74 -24.00 -27.26 -0.60
N GLY A 75 -22.89 -26.75 -1.16
CA GLY A 75 -22.57 -26.86 -2.59
C GLY A 75 -22.77 -25.56 -3.39
N LYS A 76 -23.20 -24.46 -2.77
CA LYS A 76 -23.48 -23.19 -3.48
C LYS A 76 -22.21 -22.50 -3.96
N GLN A 77 -22.26 -21.95 -5.17
CA GLN A 77 -21.24 -21.07 -5.72
C GLN A 77 -21.49 -19.64 -5.21
N VAL A 78 -20.52 -19.07 -4.49
CA VAL A 78 -20.65 -17.72 -3.91
C VAL A 78 -19.66 -16.78 -4.58
N ALA A 79 -20.16 -15.66 -5.10
CA ALA A 79 -19.32 -14.57 -5.59
C ALA A 79 -19.27 -13.44 -4.55
N LEU A 80 -18.07 -13.01 -4.15
CA LEU A 80 -17.85 -11.84 -3.31
C LEU A 80 -17.50 -10.63 -4.20
N ILE A 81 -18.19 -9.51 -4.01
CA ILE A 81 -17.90 -8.21 -4.60
C ILE A 81 -17.82 -7.13 -3.52
N THR A 82 -17.00 -6.11 -3.75
CA THR A 82 -16.93 -4.88 -2.95
C THR A 82 -17.44 -3.70 -3.78
N ASP A 83 -17.60 -2.55 -3.14
CA ASP A 83 -18.19 -1.38 -3.80
C ASP A 83 -17.38 -0.90 -5.01
N ALA A 84 -16.07 -1.09 -4.98
CA ALA A 84 -15.17 -0.81 -6.07
C ALA A 84 -13.87 -1.63 -5.95
N GLY A 85 -13.36 -2.13 -7.07
CA GLY A 85 -12.05 -2.76 -7.12
C GLY A 85 -12.03 -4.22 -6.65
N THR A 86 -10.92 -4.63 -6.05
CA THR A 86 -10.64 -6.05 -5.76
C THR A 86 -10.98 -6.39 -4.31
N PRO A 87 -11.91 -7.34 -4.06
CA PRO A 87 -12.29 -7.73 -2.71
C PRO A 87 -11.11 -8.18 -1.85
N GLY A 88 -11.15 -7.83 -0.56
CA GLY A 88 -10.09 -8.14 0.41
C GLY A 88 -8.89 -7.19 0.38
N ILE A 89 -8.91 -6.11 -0.42
CA ILE A 89 -7.89 -5.05 -0.40
C ILE A 89 -8.53 -3.78 0.10
N SER A 90 -8.28 -3.42 1.37
CA SER A 90 -8.91 -2.27 2.06
C SER A 90 -10.44 -2.34 2.21
N ASP A 91 -11.05 -3.45 1.76
CA ASP A 91 -12.47 -3.76 1.81
C ASP A 91 -12.68 -5.15 2.47
N PRO A 92 -13.92 -5.50 2.86
CA PRO A 92 -14.25 -6.83 3.40
C PRO A 92 -13.85 -7.97 2.44
N GLY A 93 -13.36 -9.07 3.00
CA GLY A 93 -13.09 -10.29 2.25
C GLY A 93 -11.98 -11.16 2.82
N GLU A 94 -10.96 -10.55 3.43
CA GLU A 94 -9.82 -11.27 4.05
C GLU A 94 -10.30 -12.36 5.01
N GLU A 95 -11.18 -11.99 5.93
CA GLU A 95 -11.77 -12.89 6.92
C GLU A 95 -12.54 -14.06 6.27
N LEU A 96 -13.37 -13.79 5.26
CA LEU A 96 -14.13 -14.84 4.58
C LEU A 96 -13.22 -15.83 3.85
N VAL A 97 -12.14 -15.34 3.23
CA VAL A 97 -11.15 -16.18 2.56
C VAL A 97 -10.46 -17.10 3.59
N ALA A 98 -10.07 -16.57 4.74
CA ALA A 98 -9.48 -17.36 5.83
C ALA A 98 -10.45 -18.46 6.31
N MET A 99 -11.71 -18.09 6.60
CA MET A 99 -12.74 -19.05 6.99
C MET A 99 -12.98 -20.13 5.93
N CYS A 100 -12.93 -19.78 4.64
CA CYS A 100 -13.06 -20.76 3.56
C CYS A 100 -11.90 -21.77 3.55
N TRP A 101 -10.67 -21.30 3.73
CA TRP A 101 -9.51 -22.20 3.80
C TRP A 101 -9.58 -23.13 5.01
N GLU A 102 -9.98 -22.62 6.17
CA GLU A 102 -10.19 -23.43 7.38
C GLU A 102 -11.26 -24.52 7.17
N ALA A 103 -12.33 -24.20 6.44
CA ALA A 103 -13.40 -25.15 6.11
C ALA A 103 -13.08 -26.04 4.89
N GLY A 104 -11.90 -25.93 4.26
CA GLY A 104 -11.55 -26.66 3.04
C GLY A 104 -12.45 -26.34 1.85
N ILE A 105 -12.95 -25.11 1.77
CA ILE A 105 -13.71 -24.57 0.63
C ILE A 105 -12.70 -23.98 -0.37
N PRO A 106 -12.75 -24.37 -1.65
CA PRO A 106 -11.93 -23.75 -2.69
C PRO A 106 -12.21 -22.25 -2.79
N VAL A 107 -11.13 -21.47 -2.95
CA VAL A 107 -11.20 -20.03 -3.21
C VAL A 107 -10.47 -19.74 -4.51
N THR A 108 -11.04 -18.88 -5.36
CA THR A 108 -10.32 -18.30 -6.50
C THR A 108 -10.56 -16.81 -6.61
N SER A 109 -9.60 -16.09 -7.16
CA SER A 109 -9.71 -14.66 -7.42
C SER A 109 -9.78 -14.39 -8.92
N LEU A 110 -10.71 -13.54 -9.32
CA LEU A 110 -10.86 -13.08 -10.68
C LEU A 110 -10.06 -11.79 -10.86
N PRO A 111 -9.01 -11.78 -11.70
CA PRO A 111 -8.27 -10.58 -12.02
C PRO A 111 -9.20 -9.48 -12.51
N GLY A 112 -8.91 -8.25 -12.10
CA GLY A 112 -9.68 -7.07 -12.49
C GLY A 112 -9.14 -5.80 -11.83
N PRO A 113 -9.95 -4.75 -11.76
CA PRO A 113 -9.51 -3.43 -11.34
C PRO A 113 -8.97 -3.38 -9.91
N ALA A 114 -7.84 -2.68 -9.73
CA ALA A 114 -7.26 -2.35 -8.44
C ALA A 114 -6.62 -0.95 -8.53
N ALA A 115 -7.16 0.02 -7.80
CA ALA A 115 -6.76 1.43 -7.93
C ALA A 115 -5.28 1.66 -7.62
N CYS A 116 -4.70 0.95 -6.65
CA CYS A 116 -3.27 1.02 -6.34
C CYS A 116 -2.37 0.58 -7.53
N ILE A 117 -2.75 -0.48 -8.25
CA ILE A 117 -2.02 -0.98 -9.42
C ILE A 117 -2.16 -0.01 -10.60
N THR A 118 -3.36 0.50 -10.84
CA THR A 118 -3.59 1.53 -11.87
C THR A 118 -2.77 2.79 -11.56
N ALA A 119 -2.77 3.25 -10.30
CA ALA A 119 -2.04 4.45 -9.89
C ALA A 119 -0.52 4.30 -10.08
N ILE A 120 0.10 3.20 -9.63
CA ILE A 120 1.55 3.05 -9.74
C ILE A 120 2.01 2.96 -11.20
N THR A 121 1.23 2.30 -12.06
CA THR A 121 1.55 2.19 -13.50
C THR A 121 1.42 3.53 -14.23
N MET A 122 0.55 4.43 -13.76
CA MET A 122 0.40 5.79 -14.30
C MET A 122 1.37 6.82 -13.69
N SER A 123 1.87 6.56 -12.48
CA SER A 123 2.67 7.51 -11.69
C SER A 123 3.98 7.92 -12.38
N GLY A 124 4.61 7.01 -13.11
CA GLY A 124 5.97 7.17 -13.64
C GLY A 124 7.08 6.95 -12.59
N LEU A 125 6.73 6.50 -11.38
CA LEU A 125 7.68 6.08 -10.35
C LEU A 125 8.05 4.59 -10.50
N PRO A 126 9.18 4.13 -9.91
CA PRO A 126 9.62 2.75 -10.03
C PRO A 126 8.58 1.75 -9.51
N ALA A 127 8.10 0.86 -10.39
CA ALA A 127 7.09 -0.16 -10.05
C ALA A 127 7.69 -1.54 -9.71
N ARG A 128 9.03 -1.69 -9.70
CA ARG A 128 9.70 -2.98 -9.47
C ARG A 128 9.42 -3.54 -8.06
N ARG A 129 9.39 -2.67 -7.06
CA ARG A 129 9.06 -2.98 -5.66
C ARG A 129 8.31 -1.80 -5.09
N PHE A 130 7.15 -2.06 -4.50
CA PHE A 130 6.33 -1.05 -3.86
C PHE A 130 5.73 -1.59 -2.56
N SER A 131 5.31 -0.68 -1.70
CA SER A 131 4.53 -0.94 -0.50
C SER A 131 3.17 -0.30 -0.68
N PHE A 132 2.11 -1.01 -0.29
CA PHE A 132 0.76 -0.46 -0.26
C PHE A 132 0.34 -0.35 1.20
N GLU A 133 0.16 0.88 1.66
CA GLU A 133 -0.16 1.22 3.05
C GLU A 133 -1.66 1.49 3.25
N ALA A 134 -2.48 1.27 2.21
CA ALA A 134 -3.90 1.58 2.22
C ALA A 134 -4.18 3.02 2.71
N PHE A 135 -5.12 3.19 3.64
CA PHE A 135 -5.37 4.45 4.31
C PHE A 135 -4.51 4.57 5.57
N LEU A 136 -3.83 5.71 5.74
CA LEU A 136 -3.09 5.95 6.98
C LEU A 136 -4.03 5.87 8.20
N PRO A 137 -3.60 5.19 9.29
CA PRO A 137 -4.40 5.02 10.49
C PRO A 137 -4.94 6.34 11.05
N GLN A 138 -6.12 6.26 11.68
CA GLN A 138 -6.71 7.38 12.42
C GLN A 138 -6.14 7.49 13.84
N GLU A 139 -5.76 6.36 14.43
CA GLU A 139 -5.14 6.32 15.76
C GLU A 139 -3.73 6.92 15.69
N LYS A 140 -3.43 7.87 16.59
CA LYS A 140 -2.23 8.71 16.50
C LYS A 140 -0.94 7.92 16.70
N LYS A 141 -0.91 6.95 17.61
CA LYS A 141 0.29 6.15 17.89
C LYS A 141 0.59 5.20 16.74
N GLU A 142 -0.41 4.53 16.20
CA GLU A 142 -0.32 3.66 15.03
C GLU A 142 0.09 4.46 13.78
N ARG A 143 -0.57 5.60 13.52
CA ARG A 143 -0.22 6.51 12.41
C ARG A 143 1.25 6.94 12.48
N ARG A 144 1.73 7.31 13.67
CA ARG A 144 3.14 7.68 13.87
C ARG A 144 4.08 6.52 13.58
N ALA A 145 3.76 5.31 14.03
CA ALA A 145 4.58 4.13 13.75
C ALA A 145 4.72 3.89 12.25
N VAL A 146 3.61 3.94 11.49
CA VAL A 146 3.62 3.81 10.03
C VAL A 146 4.48 4.91 9.38
N LEU A 147 4.33 6.17 9.79
CA LEU A 147 5.13 7.28 9.25
C LEU A 147 6.64 7.11 9.53
N GLU A 148 7.02 6.61 10.71
CA GLU A 148 8.43 6.31 11.02
C GLU A 148 9.00 5.21 10.12
N GLU A 149 8.22 4.17 9.80
CA GLU A 149 8.64 3.12 8.85
C GLU A 149 8.83 3.70 7.45
N MET A 150 7.89 4.54 6.99
CA MET A 150 7.93 5.19 5.68
C MET A 150 9.14 6.13 5.50
N LYS A 151 9.71 6.69 6.59
CA LYS A 151 10.89 7.55 6.54
C LYS A 151 12.10 6.85 5.92
N THR A 152 12.24 5.54 6.13
CA THR A 152 13.42 4.80 5.64
C THR A 152 13.08 3.81 4.53
N ASP A 153 11.80 3.64 4.17
CA ASP A 153 11.41 2.75 3.08
C ASP A 153 11.97 3.24 1.74
N THR A 154 12.64 2.33 1.02
CA THR A 154 13.28 2.57 -0.27
C THR A 154 12.40 2.13 -1.45
N ARG A 155 11.24 1.53 -1.16
CA ARG A 155 10.23 1.14 -2.15
C ARG A 155 9.33 2.33 -2.45
N THR A 156 8.72 2.31 -3.64
CA THR A 156 7.62 3.23 -3.95
C THR A 156 6.48 2.97 -2.97
N LEU A 157 5.92 4.02 -2.37
CA LEU A 157 4.84 3.89 -1.39
C LEU A 157 3.51 4.28 -2.05
N ILE A 158 2.44 3.53 -1.79
CA ILE A 158 1.10 3.82 -2.30
C ILE A 158 0.13 3.98 -1.13
N LEU A 159 -0.60 5.08 -1.13
CA LEU A 159 -1.63 5.41 -0.14
C LEU A 159 -2.96 5.68 -0.84
N TYR A 160 -4.05 5.27 -0.22
CA TYR A 160 -5.37 5.81 -0.51
C TYR A 160 -5.66 6.98 0.42
N GLU A 161 -6.36 8.00 -0.08
CA GLU A 161 -6.75 9.13 0.73
C GLU A 161 -8.10 9.73 0.29
N ALA A 162 -8.90 10.11 1.27
CA ALA A 162 -10.14 10.82 1.04
C ALA A 162 -9.85 12.28 0.66
N PRO A 163 -10.63 12.90 -0.26
CA PRO A 163 -10.35 14.25 -0.75
C PRO A 163 -10.25 15.30 0.37
N HIS A 164 -11.15 15.21 1.35
CA HIS A 164 -11.19 16.15 2.47
C HIS A 164 -9.99 16.02 3.45
N ARG A 165 -9.20 14.96 3.34
CA ARG A 165 -7.99 14.72 4.15
C ARG A 165 -6.69 14.98 3.37
N LEU A 166 -6.75 14.99 2.04
CA LEU A 166 -5.55 15.02 1.19
C LEU A 166 -4.56 16.12 1.55
N VAL A 167 -5.03 17.37 1.69
CA VAL A 167 -4.14 18.52 1.95
C VAL A 167 -3.36 18.33 3.26
N LYS A 168 -4.05 17.91 4.32
CA LYS A 168 -3.44 17.62 5.62
C LYS A 168 -2.46 16.45 5.55
N THR A 169 -2.80 15.41 4.80
CA THR A 169 -1.91 14.26 4.61
C THR A 169 -0.67 14.64 3.79
N LEU A 170 -0.79 15.49 2.77
CA LEU A 170 0.37 15.98 2.00
C LEU A 170 1.31 16.84 2.86
N GLU A 171 0.77 17.74 3.67
CA GLU A 171 1.52 18.53 4.67
C GLU A 171 2.29 17.61 5.63
N GLU A 172 1.61 16.64 6.24
CA GLU A 172 2.22 15.70 7.18
C GLU A 172 3.31 14.85 6.51
N LEU A 173 3.05 14.32 5.31
CA LEU A 173 4.04 13.54 4.55
C LEU A 173 5.25 14.40 4.17
N PHE A 174 5.06 15.66 3.80
CA PHE A 174 6.17 16.58 3.53
C PHE A 174 7.04 16.78 4.78
N HIS A 175 6.43 17.05 5.93
CA HIS A 175 7.16 17.27 7.17
C HIS A 175 7.86 16.02 7.70
N GLU A 176 7.25 14.84 7.56
CA GLU A 176 7.81 13.60 8.09
C GLU A 176 8.82 12.96 7.11
N LEU A 177 8.56 12.99 5.80
CA LEU A 177 9.32 12.25 4.80
C LEU A 177 10.27 13.11 3.96
N GLY A 178 10.15 14.43 4.06
CA GLY A 178 10.84 15.41 3.22
C GLY A 178 10.18 15.62 1.85
N ASN A 179 10.83 16.39 0.99
CA ASN A 179 10.26 16.82 -0.31
C ASN A 179 10.39 15.75 -1.42
N ARG A 180 9.86 14.55 -1.18
CA ARG A 180 9.92 13.42 -2.14
C ARG A 180 9.04 13.66 -3.36
N LYS A 181 9.35 13.00 -4.48
CA LYS A 181 8.43 12.99 -5.63
C LYS A 181 7.14 12.26 -5.27
N VAL A 182 6.04 12.78 -5.78
CA VAL A 182 4.71 12.20 -5.61
C VAL A 182 3.91 12.33 -6.91
N ALA A 183 3.12 11.29 -7.19
CA ALA A 183 2.01 11.38 -8.11
C ALA A 183 0.70 11.29 -7.31
N VAL A 184 -0.20 12.26 -7.50
CA VAL A 184 -1.55 12.20 -6.92
C VAL A 184 -2.52 11.88 -8.05
N CYS A 185 -3.00 10.64 -8.07
CA CYS A 185 -3.95 10.14 -9.05
C CYS A 185 -5.36 10.33 -8.49
N ARG A 186 -6.22 11.04 -9.21
CA ARG A 186 -7.58 11.37 -8.78
C ARG A 186 -8.59 10.84 -9.75
N GLU A 187 -9.70 10.33 -9.21
CA GLU A 187 -10.86 9.90 -9.98
C GLU A 187 -10.47 8.93 -11.11
N LEU A 188 -9.59 7.97 -10.79
CA LEU A 188 -9.09 6.97 -11.73
C LEU A 188 -10.24 6.29 -12.46
N THR A 189 -10.10 6.17 -13.78
CA THR A 189 -11.06 5.63 -14.76
C THR A 189 -12.34 6.46 -14.94
N LYS A 190 -12.59 7.50 -14.12
CA LYS A 190 -13.80 8.34 -14.22
C LYS A 190 -13.58 9.50 -15.20
N LYS A 191 -14.66 10.22 -15.52
CA LYS A 191 -14.65 11.37 -16.45
C LYS A 191 -13.63 12.47 -16.10
N HIS A 192 -13.33 12.65 -14.82
CA HIS A 192 -12.44 13.69 -14.31
C HIS A 192 -11.10 13.11 -13.81
N GLU A 193 -10.64 12.01 -14.41
CA GLU A 193 -9.33 11.42 -14.13
C GLU A 193 -8.23 12.47 -14.31
N THR A 194 -7.39 12.64 -13.28
CA THR A 194 -6.24 13.54 -13.31
C THR A 194 -5.06 12.91 -12.58
N VAL A 195 -3.85 13.25 -13.03
CA VAL A 195 -2.60 12.86 -12.35
C VAL A 195 -1.76 14.12 -12.15
N PHE A 196 -1.64 14.57 -10.90
CA PHE A 196 -0.62 15.55 -10.54
C PHE A 196 0.72 14.83 -10.42
N LYS A 197 1.80 15.41 -10.95
CA LYS A 197 3.17 14.91 -10.78
C LYS A 197 4.08 16.05 -10.37
N GLY A 198 4.85 15.84 -9.32
CA GLY A 198 5.75 16.85 -8.77
C GLY A 198 6.38 16.35 -7.48
N THR A 199 6.72 17.27 -6.60
CA THR A 199 7.15 16.98 -5.23
C THR A 199 5.99 17.09 -4.24
N LEU A 200 6.19 16.60 -3.02
CA LEU A 200 5.21 16.74 -1.93
C LEU A 200 4.87 18.20 -1.64
N GLU A 201 5.84 19.10 -1.65
CA GLU A 201 5.63 20.54 -1.48
C GLU A 201 4.78 21.13 -2.61
N GLU A 202 5.10 20.80 -3.87
CA GLU A 202 4.33 21.28 -5.02
C GLU A 202 2.89 20.77 -4.98
N ALA A 203 2.70 19.48 -4.63
CA ALA A 203 1.37 18.88 -4.48
C ALA A 203 0.58 19.52 -3.36
N TRP A 204 1.21 19.75 -2.20
CA TRP A 204 0.58 20.38 -1.05
C TRP A 204 0.08 21.79 -1.40
N ASN A 205 0.96 22.64 -1.93
CA ASN A 205 0.61 24.00 -2.34
C ASN A 205 -0.49 24.02 -3.42
N TRP A 206 -0.42 23.10 -4.39
CA TRP A 206 -1.42 23.01 -5.45
C TRP A 206 -2.81 22.65 -4.91
N TYR A 207 -2.91 21.64 -4.04
CA TYR A 207 -4.20 21.19 -3.50
C TYR A 207 -4.74 22.06 -2.36
N GLU A 208 -3.88 22.85 -1.70
CA GLU A 208 -4.34 23.92 -0.82
C GLU A 208 -5.10 25.00 -1.61
N ALA A 209 -4.55 25.44 -2.75
CA ALA A 209 -5.19 26.41 -3.63
C ALA A 209 -6.35 25.81 -4.46
N ASN A 210 -6.30 24.50 -4.76
CA ASN A 210 -7.27 23.78 -5.59
C ASN A 210 -7.83 22.57 -4.84
N PRO A 211 -8.76 22.76 -3.88
CA PRO A 211 -9.26 21.68 -3.04
C PRO A 211 -9.73 20.48 -3.86
N PRO A 212 -9.27 19.27 -3.52
CA PRO A 212 -9.60 18.09 -4.29
C PRO A 212 -11.05 17.63 -4.10
N LYS A 213 -11.56 16.97 -5.12
CA LYS A 213 -12.83 16.25 -5.16
C LYS A 213 -12.60 14.83 -5.65
N GLY A 214 -13.39 13.90 -5.13
CA GLY A 214 -13.27 12.49 -5.50
C GLY A 214 -12.09 11.80 -4.82
N GLU A 215 -11.97 10.51 -5.08
CA GLU A 215 -10.99 9.64 -4.41
C GLU A 215 -9.58 9.91 -4.93
N CYS A 216 -8.59 9.80 -4.04
CA CYS A 216 -7.19 10.07 -4.33
C CYS A 216 -6.34 8.83 -4.03
N VAL A 217 -5.41 8.52 -4.92
CA VAL A 217 -4.30 7.58 -4.69
C VAL A 217 -2.99 8.35 -4.79
N LEU A 218 -2.21 8.34 -3.72
CA LEU A 218 -0.87 8.92 -3.70
C LEU A 218 0.14 7.82 -4.02
N VAL A 219 1.07 8.10 -4.93
CA VAL A 219 2.21 7.24 -5.22
C VAL A 219 3.47 8.06 -4.93
N LEU A 220 4.21 7.68 -3.91
CA LEU A 220 5.37 8.41 -3.40
C LEU A 220 6.66 7.69 -3.72
N GLU A 221 7.69 8.47 -4.03
CA GLU A 221 9.05 7.99 -4.16
C GLU A 221 9.56 7.48 -2.79
N GLY A 222 10.21 6.31 -2.80
CA GLY A 222 10.93 5.81 -1.63
C GLY A 222 12.19 6.62 -1.37
N LYS A 223 12.72 6.55 -0.15
CA LYS A 223 13.98 7.21 0.20
C LYS A 223 15.15 6.64 -0.61
N SER A 224 16.06 7.49 -1.07
CA SER A 224 17.24 7.01 -1.78
C SER A 224 18.15 6.22 -0.84
N ARG A 225 18.63 5.08 -1.32
CA ARG A 225 19.68 4.31 -0.61
C ARG A 225 20.96 5.11 -0.45
N GLU A 226 21.27 5.97 -1.41
CA GLU A 226 22.44 6.84 -1.33
C GLU A 226 22.26 7.90 -0.24
N GLU A 227 21.06 8.47 -0.09
CA GLU A 227 20.75 9.41 0.99
C GLU A 227 20.86 8.73 2.36
N ILE A 228 20.30 7.53 2.51
CA ILE A 228 20.43 6.73 3.75
C ILE A 228 21.92 6.51 4.07
N SER A 229 22.71 6.06 3.09
CA SER A 229 24.15 5.85 3.31
C SER A 229 24.90 7.15 3.64
N LYS A 230 24.51 8.30 3.07
CA LYS A 230 25.11 9.60 3.40
C LYS A 230 24.75 10.03 4.82
N GLU A 231 23.50 9.89 5.24
CA GLU A 231 23.06 10.20 6.60
C GLU A 231 23.74 9.32 7.65
N GLU A 232 23.90 8.03 7.37
CA GLU A 232 24.63 7.10 8.24
C GLU A 232 26.10 7.52 8.39
N ARG A 233 26.75 7.94 7.31
CA ARG A 233 28.14 8.44 7.35
C ARG A 233 28.26 9.73 8.16
N LYS A 234 27.32 10.67 7.99
CA LYS A 234 27.30 11.95 8.73
C LYS A 234 27.31 11.77 10.24
N LYS A 235 26.69 10.70 10.77
CA LYS A 235 26.71 10.39 12.22
C LYS A 235 28.12 10.21 12.78
N TRP A 236 29.08 9.87 11.91
CA TRP A 236 30.47 9.65 12.29
C TRP A 236 31.37 10.84 11.92
N GLU A 237 30.88 11.85 11.20
CA GLU A 237 31.68 13.01 10.78
C GLU A 237 32.08 13.91 11.95
N ASP A 238 31.22 14.03 12.97
CA ASP A 238 31.48 14.87 14.17
C ASP A 238 32.52 14.28 15.12
N MET A 239 32.84 12.99 14.97
CA MET A 239 33.86 12.29 15.74
C MET A 239 35.13 12.17 14.90
N SER A 240 36.31 12.30 15.50
CA SER A 240 37.55 12.01 14.79
C SER A 240 37.66 10.51 14.46
N VAL A 241 38.56 10.16 13.54
CA VAL A 241 38.84 8.75 13.22
C VAL A 241 39.44 8.02 14.44
N ALA A 242 40.24 8.72 15.25
CA ALA A 242 40.85 8.16 16.46
C ALA A 242 39.81 7.87 17.55
N GLU A 243 38.91 8.81 17.84
CA GLU A 243 37.83 8.61 18.81
C GLU A 243 36.86 7.49 18.38
N HIS A 244 36.56 7.40 17.09
CA HIS A 244 35.72 6.32 16.55
C HIS A 244 36.41 4.95 16.69
N MET A 245 37.71 4.89 16.46
CA MET A 245 38.49 3.67 16.72
C MET A 245 38.45 3.29 18.20
N GLU A 246 38.65 4.24 19.11
CA GLU A 246 38.65 4.01 20.56
C GLU A 246 37.27 3.53 21.06
N LEU A 247 36.19 4.08 20.52
CA LEU A 247 34.83 3.61 20.80
C LEU A 247 34.68 2.10 20.53
N TYR A 248 35.15 1.61 19.39
CA TYR A 248 35.06 0.18 19.07
C TYR A 248 36.03 -0.69 19.85
N LEU A 249 37.24 -0.19 20.14
CA LEU A 249 38.20 -0.90 20.99
C LEU A 249 37.67 -1.06 22.42
N SER A 250 37.06 -0.02 22.98
CA SER A 250 36.45 -0.07 24.32
C SER A 250 35.23 -1.00 24.41
N GLN A 251 34.58 -1.29 23.28
CA GLN A 251 33.53 -2.32 23.17
C GLN A 251 34.09 -3.75 23.03
N GLY A 252 35.42 -3.91 23.07
CA GLY A 252 36.10 -5.21 23.00
C GLY A 252 36.36 -5.71 21.57
N MET A 253 36.20 -4.86 20.53
CA MET A 253 36.55 -5.27 19.17
C MET A 253 38.06 -5.34 18.97
N GLU A 254 38.51 -6.38 18.25
CA GLU A 254 39.89 -6.50 17.80
C GLU A 254 40.28 -5.33 16.89
N LYS A 255 41.50 -4.79 17.05
CA LYS A 255 41.97 -3.57 16.34
C LYS A 255 41.81 -3.66 14.82
N LYS A 256 42.03 -4.85 14.25
CA LYS A 256 41.90 -5.11 12.82
C LYS A 256 40.44 -5.03 12.34
N GLU A 257 39.51 -5.47 13.17
CA GLU A 257 38.07 -5.48 12.93
C GLU A 257 37.47 -4.10 13.16
N ALA A 258 37.82 -3.43 14.27
CA ALA A 258 37.47 -2.05 14.54
C ALA A 258 37.83 -1.13 13.35
N MET A 259 39.06 -1.25 12.83
CA MET A 259 39.50 -0.46 11.67
C MET A 259 38.72 -0.75 10.39
N LYS A 260 38.26 -2.00 10.20
CA LYS A 260 37.42 -2.37 9.05
C LYS A 260 36.01 -1.80 9.22
N GLN A 261 35.49 -1.80 10.44
CA GLN A 261 34.17 -1.29 10.77
C GLN A 261 34.12 0.24 10.64
N VAL A 262 35.09 0.97 11.22
CA VAL A 262 35.24 2.42 11.04
C VAL A 262 35.32 2.81 9.57
N ALA A 263 36.09 2.07 8.76
CA ALA A 263 36.20 2.31 7.33
C ALA A 263 34.84 2.14 6.62
N LYS A 264 34.10 1.07 6.96
CA LYS A 264 32.76 0.80 6.42
C LYS A 264 31.77 1.90 6.78
N ASP A 265 31.72 2.30 8.04
CA ASP A 265 30.76 3.28 8.57
C ASP A 265 31.01 4.69 8.05
N ARG A 266 32.29 5.03 7.80
CA ARG A 266 32.69 6.28 7.16
C ARG A 266 32.68 6.23 5.63
N GLY A 267 32.45 5.05 5.03
CA GLY A 267 32.43 4.86 3.59
C GLY A 267 33.78 5.10 2.88
N VAL A 268 34.90 4.89 3.58
CA VAL A 268 36.27 5.05 3.07
C VAL A 268 37.03 3.72 3.10
N SER A 269 38.23 3.66 2.53
CA SER A 269 39.02 2.43 2.57
C SER A 269 39.71 2.25 3.93
N LYS A 270 39.98 0.98 4.30
CA LYS A 270 40.77 0.66 5.50
C LYS A 270 42.17 1.31 5.47
N ARG A 271 42.73 1.48 4.27
CA ARG A 271 44.03 2.12 4.07
C ARG A 271 43.99 3.60 4.45
N ASP A 272 42.90 4.29 4.12
CA ASP A 272 42.72 5.71 4.44
C ASP A 272 42.62 5.91 5.96
N ILE A 273 41.85 5.05 6.64
CA ILE A 273 41.78 5.04 8.11
C ILE A 273 43.16 4.83 8.73
N TYR A 274 43.94 3.86 8.23
CA TYR A 274 45.29 3.60 8.74
C TYR A 274 46.21 4.81 8.55
N GLN A 275 46.17 5.48 7.40
CA GLN A 275 46.98 6.67 7.12
C GLN A 275 46.61 7.84 8.03
N ILE A 276 45.32 8.08 8.27
CA ILE A 276 44.84 9.14 9.16
C ILE A 276 45.32 8.88 10.60
N LEU A 277 45.24 7.64 11.08
CA LEU A 277 45.71 7.28 12.42
C LEU A 277 47.23 7.43 12.58
N LEU A 278 48.01 7.17 11.53
CA LEU A 278 49.46 7.38 11.55
C LEU A 278 49.86 8.87 11.54
N GLN A 279 49.06 9.75 10.92
CA GLN A 279 49.34 11.18 10.85
C GLN A 279 48.88 11.96 12.10
N GLY A 280 47.94 11.40 12.88
CA GLY A 280 47.46 11.97 14.14
C GLY A 280 48.11 11.38 15.40
N SER A 281 49.17 10.59 15.26
CA SER A 281 49.99 10.04 16.36
C SER A 281 51.22 10.89 16.64
#